data_AF-A0A4U6MUJ3-F1
#
_entry.id   AF-A0A4U6MUJ3-F1
#
_cell.length_a   1.000
_cell.length_b   1.000
_cell.length_c   1.000
_cell.angle_alpha   90.00
_cell.angle_beta   90.00
_cell.angle_gamma   90.00
#
_symmetry.space_group_name_H-M   'P 1'
#
loop_
_entity.id
_entity.type
_entity.pdbx_description
1 polymer ?
#
loop_
_entity_poly.entity_id
_entity_poly.type
_entity_poly.pdbx_seq_one_letter_code
_entity_poly.pdbx_strand_id
1 'polypeptide(L)'
;MSRLWARYEEEKAKRSDVMTFSKLWKLFTSSPAFAELAPRTQTDYRSYEKNLVPVFGNMRADDIKIEMVRIYMDKRGQRSINQANQELGGMSRVFSWGYERGYVKGNPCKGVRKFSLKARDVYVTDEEYQAIYEEAAPAL
;
A
#
# COMPACT_ATOMS: atom_id res chain seq x y z
N MET A 1 -17.23 25.84 30.53
CA MET A 1 -17.31 24.37 30.46
C MET A 1 -16.54 23.79 31.64
N SER A 2 -17.16 22.88 32.42
CA SER A 2 -16.57 22.30 33.64
C SER A 2 -15.31 21.46 33.33
N ARG A 3 -14.26 21.59 34.15
CA ARG A 3 -12.97 20.88 34.01
C ARG A 3 -13.13 19.35 34.02
N LEU A 4 -14.21 18.86 34.63
CA LEU A 4 -14.58 17.44 34.67
C LEU A 4 -15.06 16.92 33.30
N TRP A 5 -15.84 17.76 32.59
CA TRP A 5 -16.35 17.44 31.26
C TRP A 5 -15.25 17.47 30.20
N ALA A 6 -14.31 18.40 30.31
CA ALA A 6 -13.13 18.44 29.42
C ALA A 6 -12.25 17.18 29.57
N ARG A 7 -11.98 16.73 30.80
CA ARG A 7 -11.23 15.48 31.03
C ARG A 7 -11.99 14.23 30.58
N TYR A 8 -13.30 14.20 30.75
CA TYR A 8 -14.15 13.10 30.28
C TYR A 8 -14.16 13.01 28.74
N GLU A 9 -14.28 14.14 28.04
CA GLU A 9 -14.14 14.23 26.57
C GLU A 9 -12.73 13.81 26.12
N GLU A 10 -11.68 14.24 26.82
CA GLU A 10 -10.29 13.84 26.55
C GLU A 10 -10.08 12.33 26.72
N GLU A 11 -10.58 11.74 27.81
CA GLU A 11 -10.50 10.30 28.06
C GLU A 11 -11.36 9.49 27.08
N LYS A 12 -12.53 10.01 26.70
CA LYS A 12 -13.39 9.40 25.68
C LYS A 12 -12.79 9.53 24.28
N ALA A 13 -12.03 10.59 23.99
CA ALA A 13 -11.23 10.71 22.77
C ALA A 13 -10.03 9.74 22.79
N LYS A 14 -9.41 9.50 23.95
CA LYS A 14 -8.37 8.47 24.13
C LYS A 14 -8.90 7.04 24.00
N ARG A 15 -10.17 6.81 24.39
CA ARG A 15 -10.91 5.54 24.24
C ARG A 15 -11.73 5.43 22.97
N SER A 16 -11.80 6.51 22.17
CA SER A 16 -12.41 6.47 20.86
C SER A 16 -11.66 5.45 20.05
N ASP A 17 -12.37 4.67 19.25
CA ASP A 17 -11.78 3.66 18.40
C ASP A 17 -10.91 4.31 17.34
N VAL A 18 -9.66 4.63 17.72
CA VAL A 18 -8.75 5.40 16.87
C VAL A 18 -8.48 4.58 15.62
N MET A 19 -8.93 5.10 14.48
CA MET A 19 -8.65 4.49 13.19
C MET A 19 -7.17 4.68 12.85
N THR A 20 -6.34 3.71 13.23
CA THR A 20 -4.94 3.65 12.84
C THR A 20 -4.78 3.09 11.44
N PHE A 21 -3.62 3.33 10.82
CA PHE A 21 -3.34 2.74 9.50
C PHE A 21 -3.33 1.20 9.56
N SER A 22 -2.79 0.60 10.62
CA SER A 22 -2.83 -0.86 10.80
C SER A 22 -4.27 -1.39 10.87
N LYS A 23 -5.14 -0.66 11.59
CA LYS A 23 -6.57 -1.01 11.67
C LYS A 23 -7.25 -0.89 10.31
N LEU A 24 -7.04 0.21 9.60
CA LEU A 24 -7.59 0.44 8.27
C LEU A 24 -7.14 -0.64 7.27
N TRP A 25 -5.85 -1.00 7.29
CA TRP A 25 -5.29 -2.05 6.45
C TRP A 25 -5.97 -3.39 6.70
N LYS A 26 -6.10 -3.79 7.98
CA LYS A 26 -6.80 -5.03 8.36
C LYS A 26 -8.24 -5.05 7.88
N LEU A 27 -8.98 -3.96 8.11
CA LEU A 27 -10.37 -3.83 7.64
C LEU A 27 -10.48 -4.00 6.12
N PHE A 28 -9.54 -3.43 5.35
CA PHE A 28 -9.50 -3.64 3.90
C PHE A 28 -9.20 -5.10 3.55
N THR A 29 -8.18 -5.71 4.14
CA THR A 29 -7.79 -7.10 3.85
C THR A 29 -8.84 -8.14 4.27
N SER A 30 -9.72 -7.80 5.21
CA SER A 30 -10.85 -8.64 5.63
C SER A 30 -12.13 -8.34 4.83
N SER A 31 -12.10 -7.39 3.90
CA SER A 31 -13.29 -6.98 3.14
C SER A 31 -13.54 -7.87 1.93
N PRO A 32 -14.81 -7.97 1.45
CA PRO A 32 -15.12 -8.64 0.19
C PRO A 32 -14.34 -8.09 -1.00
N ALA A 33 -14.12 -6.76 -1.03
CA ALA A 33 -13.36 -6.09 -2.07
C ALA A 33 -11.90 -6.57 -2.17
N PHE A 34 -11.33 -7.08 -1.09
CA PHE A 34 -10.01 -7.73 -1.10
C PHE A 34 -10.09 -9.20 -1.53
N ALA A 35 -11.14 -9.91 -1.08
CA ALA A 35 -11.36 -11.31 -1.44
C ALA A 35 -11.58 -11.51 -2.94
N GLU A 36 -12.18 -10.53 -3.63
CA GLU A 36 -12.38 -10.51 -5.08
C GLU A 36 -11.09 -10.27 -5.88
N LEU A 37 -9.99 -9.85 -5.24
CA LEU A 37 -8.72 -9.66 -5.94
C LEU A 37 -8.10 -11.00 -6.34
N ALA A 38 -7.37 -11.02 -7.45
CA ALA A 38 -6.62 -12.20 -7.88
C ALA A 38 -5.67 -12.72 -6.77
N PRO A 39 -5.47 -14.04 -6.63
CA PRO A 39 -4.64 -14.62 -5.57
C PRO A 39 -3.22 -14.06 -5.51
N ARG A 40 -2.63 -13.76 -6.68
CA ARG A 40 -1.33 -13.11 -6.78
C ARG A 40 -1.35 -11.72 -6.15
N THR A 41 -2.34 -10.91 -6.51
CA THR A 41 -2.52 -9.56 -5.95
C THR A 41 -2.69 -9.61 -4.44
N GLN A 42 -3.50 -10.54 -3.91
CA GLN A 42 -3.65 -10.71 -2.45
C GLN A 42 -2.30 -11.00 -1.76
N THR A 43 -1.48 -11.84 -2.39
CA THR A 43 -0.12 -12.16 -1.91
C THR A 43 0.78 -10.94 -1.94
N ASP A 44 0.71 -10.13 -2.99
CA ASP A 44 1.49 -8.90 -3.11
C ASP A 44 1.10 -7.89 -2.02
N TYR A 45 -0.19 -7.76 -1.67
CA TYR A 45 -0.64 -6.91 -0.55
C TYR A 45 -0.07 -7.37 0.79
N ARG A 46 0.00 -8.68 1.06
CA ARG A 46 0.67 -9.21 2.27
C ARG A 46 2.16 -8.86 2.28
N SER A 47 2.79 -8.74 1.12
CA SER A 47 4.18 -8.26 1.01
C SER A 47 4.29 -6.76 1.30
N TYR A 48 3.36 -5.95 0.78
CA TYR A 48 3.32 -4.50 1.04
C TYR A 48 3.10 -4.20 2.52
N GLU A 49 2.23 -4.97 3.18
CA GLU A 49 1.94 -4.85 4.61
C GLU A 49 3.22 -4.90 5.46
N LYS A 50 4.13 -5.84 5.15
CA LYS A 50 5.41 -6.01 5.85
C LYS A 50 6.32 -4.79 5.80
N ASN A 51 6.15 -3.91 4.81
CA ASN A 51 6.94 -2.69 4.67
C ASN A 51 6.19 -1.45 5.16
N LEU A 52 4.89 -1.35 4.89
CA LEU A 52 4.08 -0.17 5.23
C LEU A 52 3.65 -0.14 6.69
N VAL A 53 3.21 -1.28 7.26
CA VAL A 53 2.69 -1.33 8.64
C VAL A 53 3.77 -1.02 9.69
N PRO A 54 5.03 -1.47 9.58
CA PRO A 54 6.07 -1.06 10.53
C PRO A 54 6.35 0.45 10.56
N VAL A 55 6.10 1.15 9.44
CA VAL A 55 6.35 2.60 9.34
C VAL A 55 5.13 3.39 9.80
N PHE A 56 3.94 3.06 9.31
CA PHE A 56 2.73 3.87 9.48
C PHE A 56 1.71 3.26 10.46
N GLY A 57 1.86 1.98 10.83
CA GLY A 57 0.79 1.18 11.44
C GLY A 57 0.23 1.74 12.74
N ASN A 58 1.08 2.34 13.57
CA ASN A 58 0.70 2.93 14.85
C ASN A 58 0.17 4.37 14.72
N MET A 59 0.30 4.98 13.54
CA MET A 59 -0.20 6.34 13.29
C MET A 59 -1.70 6.31 13.05
N ARG A 60 -2.38 7.39 13.46
CA ARG A 60 -3.77 7.64 13.03
C ARG A 60 -3.78 7.78 11.51
N ALA A 61 -4.72 7.11 10.85
CA ALA A 61 -4.76 7.11 9.39
C ALA A 61 -4.93 8.52 8.81
N ASP A 62 -5.72 9.37 9.48
CA ASP A 62 -5.92 10.78 9.11
C ASP A 62 -4.68 11.68 9.37
N ASP A 63 -3.75 11.27 10.23
CA ASP A 63 -2.55 12.06 10.54
C ASP A 63 -1.41 11.78 9.55
N ILE A 64 -1.57 10.78 8.68
CA ILE A 64 -0.58 10.45 7.65
C ILE A 64 -0.64 11.52 6.56
N LYS A 65 0.43 12.29 6.45
CA LYS A 65 0.56 13.37 5.46
C LYS A 65 1.25 12.90 4.19
N ILE A 66 0.98 13.62 3.09
CA ILE A 66 1.61 13.40 1.78
C ILE A 66 3.15 13.44 1.84
N GLU A 67 3.71 14.32 2.67
CA GLU A 67 5.17 14.46 2.89
C GLU A 67 5.79 13.18 3.49
N MET A 68 5.09 12.51 4.41
CA MET A 68 5.55 11.26 5.02
C MET A 68 5.54 10.11 4.00
N VAL A 69 4.52 10.07 3.15
CA VAL A 69 4.45 9.11 2.03
C VAL A 69 5.59 9.34 1.04
N ARG A 70 5.95 10.60 0.76
CA ARG A 70 7.11 10.92 -0.10
C ARG A 70 8.43 10.47 0.52
N ILE A 71 8.65 10.74 1.80
CA ILE A 71 9.86 10.29 2.52
C ILE A 71 9.97 8.76 2.48
N TYR A 72 8.86 8.05 2.68
CA TYR A 72 8.82 6.60 2.53
C TYR A 72 9.19 6.15 1.11
N MET A 73 8.57 6.76 0.10
CA MET A 73 8.83 6.48 -1.32
C MET A 73 10.31 6.65 -1.66
N ASP A 74 10.94 7.75 -1.23
CA ASP A 74 12.33 8.05 -1.55
C ASP A 74 13.29 7.04 -0.89
N LYS A 75 13.03 6.67 0.37
CA LYS A 75 13.81 5.64 1.08
C LYS A 75 13.60 4.24 0.47
N ARG A 76 12.38 3.89 0.10
CA ARG A 76 12.06 2.58 -0.50
C ARG A 76 12.64 2.46 -1.91
N GLY A 77 12.59 3.56 -2.67
CA GLY A 77 13.09 3.67 -4.03
C GLY A 77 14.58 3.39 -4.17
N GLN A 78 15.39 3.72 -3.15
CA GLN A 78 16.82 3.37 -3.09
C GLN A 78 17.07 1.86 -3.19
N ARG A 79 16.15 1.04 -2.66
CA ARG A 79 16.24 -0.42 -2.75
C ARG A 79 15.54 -0.96 -4.00
N SER A 80 14.34 -0.47 -4.28
CA SER A 80 13.58 -0.88 -5.46
C SER A 80 12.53 0.16 -5.82
N ILE A 81 12.74 0.80 -6.96
CA ILE A 81 11.84 1.80 -7.55
C ILE A 81 10.47 1.18 -7.88
N ASN A 82 10.46 -0.03 -8.46
CA ASN A 82 9.22 -0.71 -8.82
C ASN A 82 8.41 -1.07 -7.56
N GLN A 83 9.03 -1.67 -6.54
CA GLN A 83 8.32 -2.02 -5.32
C GLN A 83 7.78 -0.79 -4.60
N ALA A 84 8.51 0.34 -4.59
CA ALA A 84 8.00 1.59 -4.02
C ALA A 84 6.70 2.05 -4.73
N ASN A 85 6.66 2.01 -6.06
CA ASN A 85 5.46 2.35 -6.83
C ASN A 85 4.29 1.40 -6.56
N GLN A 86 4.56 0.11 -6.42
CA GLN A 86 3.55 -0.91 -6.13
C GLN A 86 2.96 -0.75 -4.72
N GLU A 87 3.83 -0.54 -3.72
CA GLU A 87 3.43 -0.28 -2.33
C GLU A 87 2.60 1.02 -2.21
N LEU A 88 3.00 2.09 -2.91
CA LEU A 88 2.20 3.32 -3.01
C LEU A 88 0.82 3.08 -3.64
N GLY A 89 0.76 2.26 -4.68
CA GLY A 89 -0.50 1.86 -5.31
C GLY A 89 -1.42 1.11 -4.34
N GLY A 90 -0.87 0.14 -3.60
CA GLY A 90 -1.60 -0.62 -2.58
C GLY A 90 -2.10 0.28 -1.44
N MET A 91 -1.23 1.14 -0.90
CA MET A 91 -1.59 2.11 0.13
C MET A 91 -2.71 3.04 -0.35
N SER A 92 -2.60 3.57 -1.57
CA SER A 92 -3.63 4.42 -2.16
C SER A 92 -4.98 3.72 -2.29
N ARG A 93 -5.01 2.43 -2.67
CA ARG A 93 -6.26 1.66 -2.77
C ARG A 93 -6.93 1.48 -1.41
N VAL A 94 -6.15 1.17 -0.37
CA VAL A 94 -6.63 1.00 1.01
C VAL A 94 -7.23 2.31 1.53
N PHE A 95 -6.56 3.45 1.31
CA PHE A 95 -7.08 4.75 1.70
C PHE A 95 -8.35 5.15 0.95
N SER A 96 -8.41 4.92 -0.37
CA SER A 96 -9.63 5.18 -1.13
C SER A 96 -10.80 4.31 -0.66
N TRP A 97 -10.56 3.02 -0.40
CA TRP A 97 -11.57 2.11 0.15
C TRP A 97 -12.07 2.55 1.53
N GLY A 98 -11.16 3.04 2.37
CA GLY A 98 -11.49 3.59 3.68
C GLY A 98 -12.28 4.89 3.61
N TYR A 99 -11.92 5.74 2.65
CA TYR A 99 -12.60 7.02 2.41
C TYR A 99 -14.06 6.81 1.99
N GLU A 100 -14.31 5.88 1.05
CA GLU A 100 -15.67 5.50 0.64
C GLU A 100 -16.57 5.02 1.79
N ARG A 101 -15.97 4.56 2.90
CA ARG A 101 -16.66 4.03 4.08
C ARG A 101 -16.64 4.98 5.27
N GLY A 102 -16.09 6.19 5.10
CA GLY A 102 -16.00 7.20 6.15
C GLY A 102 -14.98 6.89 7.26
N TYR A 103 -14.05 5.95 7.06
CA TYR A 103 -13.01 5.63 8.04
C TYR A 103 -11.88 6.66 8.07
N VAL A 104 -11.66 7.35 6.95
CA VAL A 104 -10.64 8.39 6.79
C VAL A 104 -11.23 9.57 6.03
N LYS A 105 -10.68 10.75 6.28
CA LYS A 105 -11.12 12.01 5.64
C LYS A 105 -10.56 12.22 4.24
N GLY A 106 -9.53 11.46 3.86
CA GLY A 106 -8.90 11.58 2.55
C GLY A 106 -7.83 10.54 2.29
N ASN A 107 -7.28 10.59 1.08
CA ASN A 107 -6.20 9.71 0.65
C ASN A 107 -4.89 10.52 0.53
N PRO A 108 -3.90 10.32 1.44
CA PRO A 108 -2.65 11.05 1.42
C PRO A 108 -1.71 10.65 0.29
N CYS A 109 -1.98 9.52 -0.39
CA CYS A 109 -1.23 9.09 -1.58
C CYS A 109 -1.68 9.83 -2.84
N LYS A 110 -2.85 10.49 -2.81
CA LYS A 110 -3.36 11.25 -3.97
C LYS A 110 -2.44 12.45 -4.22
N GLY A 111 -1.82 12.49 -5.41
CA GLY A 111 -0.85 13.53 -5.80
C GLY A 111 0.62 13.13 -5.59
N VAL A 112 0.90 11.98 -4.97
CA VAL A 112 2.27 11.46 -4.91
C VAL A 112 2.67 10.92 -6.29
N ARG A 113 3.53 11.67 -6.99
CA ARG A 113 4.16 11.22 -8.24
C ARG A 113 4.92 9.91 -8.05
N LYS A 114 4.59 8.91 -8.86
CA LYS A 114 5.31 7.64 -8.99
C LYS A 114 6.67 7.84 -9.65
N PHE A 115 7.62 6.96 -9.37
CA PHE A 115 8.88 6.94 -10.10
C PHE A 115 8.68 6.43 -11.53
N SER A 116 9.50 6.94 -12.47
CA SER A 116 9.54 6.41 -13.83
C SER A 116 10.24 5.05 -13.84
N LEU A 117 9.65 4.08 -14.53
CA LEU A 117 10.24 2.77 -14.75
C LEU A 117 10.77 2.71 -16.18
N LYS A 118 12.02 2.25 -16.34
CA LYS A 118 12.50 1.84 -17.66
C LYS A 118 11.81 0.52 -18.01
N ALA A 119 11.15 0.47 -19.15
CA ALA A 119 10.64 -0.78 -19.71
C ALA A 119 11.83 -1.75 -19.87
N ARG A 120 11.63 -3.01 -19.46
CA ARG A 120 12.59 -4.07 -19.73
C ARG A 120 12.23 -4.65 -21.09
N ASP A 121 12.75 -4.07 -22.15
CA ASP A 121 12.68 -4.69 -23.47
C ASP A 121 14.02 -5.34 -23.75
N VAL A 122 14.02 -6.68 -23.65
CA VAL A 122 14.98 -7.51 -24.36
C VAL A 122 14.16 -8.15 -25.47
N TYR A 123 14.35 -7.66 -26.68
CA TYR A 123 13.75 -8.28 -27.85
C TYR A 123 14.51 -9.58 -28.11
N VAL A 124 13.80 -10.71 -28.07
CA VAL A 124 14.36 -12.00 -28.47
C VAL A 124 14.24 -12.08 -29.98
N THR A 125 15.39 -12.12 -30.66
CA THR A 125 15.45 -12.27 -32.11
C THR A 125 15.02 -13.68 -32.54
N ASP A 126 14.65 -13.84 -33.81
CA ASP A 126 14.25 -15.14 -34.35
C ASP A 126 15.40 -16.17 -34.22
N GLU A 127 16.65 -15.73 -34.38
CA GLU A 127 17.84 -16.57 -34.21
C GLU A 127 18.03 -17.02 -32.76
N GLU A 128 17.86 -16.11 -31.79
CA GLU A 128 17.93 -16.46 -30.36
C GLU A 128 16.78 -17.38 -29.95
N TYR A 129 15.58 -17.14 -30.47
CA TYR A 129 14.43 -18.01 -30.25
C TYR A 129 14.70 -19.42 -30.79
N GLN A 130 15.21 -19.54 -32.01
CA GLN A 130 15.49 -20.82 -32.65
C GLN A 130 16.58 -21.60 -31.88
N ALA A 131 17.64 -20.91 -31.44
CA ALA A 131 18.69 -21.54 -30.64
C ALA A 131 18.16 -22.04 -29.27
N ILE A 132 17.28 -21.29 -28.61
CA ILE A 132 16.62 -21.73 -27.37
C ILE A 132 15.70 -22.92 -27.66
N TYR A 133 14.96 -22.89 -28.78
CA TYR A 133 14.02 -23.94 -29.15
C TYR A 133 14.72 -25.27 -29.42
N GLU A 134 15.88 -25.26 -30.09
CA GLU A 134 16.65 -26.46 -30.39
C GLU A 134 17.24 -27.13 -29.14
N GLU A 135 17.63 -26.34 -28.14
CA GLU A 135 18.18 -26.83 -26.87
C GLU A 135 17.11 -27.09 -25.79
N ALA A 136 15.88 -26.62 -25.99
CA ALA A 136 14.80 -26.80 -25.05
C ALA A 136 14.34 -28.27 -25.02
N ALA A 137 14.34 -28.87 -23.83
CA ALA A 137 13.71 -30.17 -23.64
C ALA A 137 12.20 -30.07 -23.91
N PRO A 138 11.57 -31.13 -24.47
CA PRO A 138 10.14 -31.13 -24.73
C PRO A 138 9.37 -30.90 -23.42
N ALA A 139 8.42 -29.97 -23.47
CA ALA A 139 7.52 -29.73 -22.35
C ALA A 139 6.64 -30.98 -22.15
N LEU A 140 6.89 -31.71 -21.04
CA LEU A 140 6.05 -32.81 -20.56
C LEU A 140 4.70 -32.30 -20.05
#